data_AF-A0A7C6TYW8-F1
#
_entry.id   AF-A0A7C6TYW8-F1
#
_cell.length_a   1.000
_cell.length_b   1.000
_cell.length_c   1.000
_cell.angle_alpha   90.00
_cell.angle_beta   90.00
_cell.angle_gamma   90.00
#
_symmetry.space_group_name_H-M   'P 1'
#
loop_
_entity.id
_entity.type
_entity.pdbx_description
1 polymer ?
#
loop_
_entity_poly.entity_id
_entity_poly.type
_entity_poly.pdbx_seq_one_letter_code
_entity_poly.pdbx_strand_id
1 'polypeptide(L)'
;MFSTNTLEFNLICASIEAFAYSKQAKAYIKALTPSKDFDEVLLNLNKSDELKLIIKNYSKLPFTHDYDICHLLSALDKKDYLNIEEFIHIKKFLNMEKAFESYFKAIENEYIDHLQWFKNFKHLKEVLALINSVFNEDETIDDYASSNLKDIRQKLNQKQRHLDKLLADVLKRYQNYLNEAVIVMRNNRYAIPIKEGFKNKVKGIIHDVSASKQTVYIEPEDIRQATQDIEYLKTLEAQEIIKILIGLSKQIKPFKQNLELDLKKFVDLDILQAKTLYALSIHGTLPKINQDGNIHLISARH
;
A
#
# COMPACT_ATOMS: atom_id res chain seq x y z
N MET A 1 -9.05 -34.86 -26.50
CA MET A 1 -8.51 -34.07 -25.36
C MET A 1 -7.01 -33.95 -25.60
N PHE A 2 -6.42 -32.76 -25.49
CA PHE A 2 -4.95 -32.65 -25.58
C PHE A 2 -4.33 -33.19 -24.29
N SER A 3 -3.24 -33.94 -24.38
CA SER A 3 -2.50 -34.37 -23.19
C SER A 3 -1.65 -33.22 -22.68
N THR A 4 -2.19 -32.40 -21.77
CA THR A 4 -1.48 -31.26 -21.16
C THR A 4 -0.25 -31.70 -20.36
N ASN A 5 -0.27 -32.93 -19.82
CA ASN A 5 0.87 -33.52 -19.13
C ASN A 5 2.01 -33.85 -20.09
N THR A 6 1.71 -34.39 -21.27
CA THR A 6 2.73 -34.73 -22.28
C THR A 6 3.35 -33.48 -22.90
N LEU A 7 2.58 -32.39 -22.98
CA LEU A 7 3.07 -31.09 -23.45
C LEU A 7 3.76 -30.26 -22.35
N GLU A 8 3.87 -30.80 -21.13
CA GLU A 8 4.40 -30.11 -19.95
C GLU A 8 3.82 -28.70 -19.78
N PHE A 9 2.54 -28.53 -20.13
CA PHE A 9 1.91 -27.22 -20.27
C PHE A 9 1.88 -26.46 -18.93
N ASN A 10 1.84 -27.20 -17.82
CA ASN A 10 1.98 -26.69 -16.47
C ASN A 10 3.34 -26.02 -16.22
N LEU A 11 4.44 -26.55 -16.79
CA LEU A 11 5.76 -25.95 -16.68
C LEU A 11 5.83 -24.63 -17.46
N ILE A 12 5.26 -24.59 -18.65
CA ILE A 12 5.13 -23.35 -19.45
C ILE A 12 4.34 -22.29 -18.67
N CYS A 13 3.22 -22.69 -18.06
CA CYS A 13 2.42 -21.78 -17.25
C CYS A 13 3.20 -21.25 -16.04
N ALA A 14 3.98 -22.10 -15.36
CA ALA A 14 4.86 -21.67 -14.26
C ALA A 14 5.96 -20.69 -14.73
N SER A 15 6.54 -20.90 -15.92
CA SER A 15 7.50 -19.97 -16.51
C SER A 15 6.89 -18.62 -16.87
N ILE A 16 5.65 -18.61 -17.38
CA ILE A 16 4.91 -17.36 -17.67
C ILE A 16 4.53 -16.65 -16.37
N GLU A 17 4.10 -17.39 -15.33
CA GLU A 17 3.68 -16.85 -14.03
C GLU A 17 4.77 -15.98 -13.39
N ALA A 18 6.04 -16.35 -13.58
CA ALA A 18 7.19 -15.60 -13.06
C ALA A 18 7.30 -14.17 -13.60
N PHE A 19 6.66 -13.86 -14.74
CA PHE A 19 6.66 -12.51 -15.33
C PHE A 19 5.45 -11.66 -14.91
N ALA A 20 4.47 -12.22 -14.20
CA ALA A 20 3.25 -11.51 -13.83
C ALA A 20 3.40 -10.71 -12.53
N TYR A 21 2.74 -9.56 -12.46
CA TYR A 21 2.89 -8.58 -11.37
C TYR A 21 1.83 -8.71 -10.27
N SER A 22 0.62 -9.20 -10.60
CA SER A 22 -0.48 -9.38 -9.64
C SER A 22 -0.76 -10.84 -9.29
N LYS A 23 -1.34 -11.07 -8.11
CA LYS A 23 -1.82 -12.39 -7.68
C LYS A 23 -2.91 -12.94 -8.60
N GLN A 24 -3.82 -12.08 -9.08
CA GLN A 24 -4.86 -12.46 -10.02
C GLN A 24 -4.31 -12.92 -11.36
N ALA A 25 -3.35 -12.19 -11.95
CA ALA A 25 -2.71 -12.62 -13.19
C ALA A 25 -1.98 -13.96 -13.02
N LYS A 26 -1.24 -14.13 -11.92
CA LYS A 26 -0.56 -15.39 -11.60
C LYS A 26 -1.54 -16.56 -11.48
N ALA A 27 -2.63 -16.37 -10.74
CA ALA A 27 -3.66 -17.39 -10.57
C ALA A 27 -4.33 -17.75 -11.91
N TYR A 28 -4.61 -16.75 -12.75
CA TYR A 28 -5.17 -16.97 -14.08
C TYR A 28 -4.20 -17.75 -14.99
N ILE A 29 -2.92 -17.35 -15.03
CA ILE A 29 -1.87 -18.01 -15.83
C ILE A 29 -1.72 -19.47 -15.40
N LYS A 30 -1.69 -19.74 -14.10
CA LYS A 30 -1.59 -21.10 -13.56
C LYS A 30 -2.78 -21.99 -13.92
N ALA A 31 -3.96 -21.40 -14.09
CA ALA A 31 -5.20 -22.08 -14.45
C ALA A 31 -5.47 -22.12 -15.97
N LEU A 32 -4.54 -21.62 -16.80
CA LEU A 32 -4.71 -21.62 -18.25
C LEU A 32 -4.95 -23.04 -18.78
N THR A 33 -5.74 -23.10 -19.84
CA THR A 33 -5.91 -24.30 -20.66
C THR A 33 -5.81 -23.90 -22.13
N PRO A 34 -5.28 -24.78 -23.01
CA PRO A 34 -5.26 -24.50 -24.44
C PRO A 34 -6.67 -24.25 -24.99
N SER A 35 -6.87 -23.13 -25.69
CA SER A 35 -8.12 -22.87 -26.43
C SER A 35 -8.13 -23.65 -27.76
N LYS A 36 -9.33 -24.02 -28.19
CA LYS A 36 -9.60 -24.64 -29.50
C LYS A 36 -10.29 -23.69 -30.47
N ASP A 37 -10.67 -22.52 -30.00
CA ASP A 37 -11.32 -21.52 -30.82
C ASP A 37 -10.25 -20.83 -31.67
N PHE A 38 -10.36 -21.00 -32.98
CA PHE A 38 -9.40 -20.47 -33.94
C PHE A 38 -9.30 -18.95 -33.87
N ASP A 39 -10.43 -18.26 -33.76
CA ASP A 39 -10.49 -16.80 -33.75
C ASP A 39 -9.93 -16.25 -32.43
N GLU A 40 -10.22 -16.92 -31.31
CA GLU A 40 -9.63 -16.57 -30.02
C GLU A 40 -8.10 -16.71 -30.02
N VAL A 41 -7.59 -17.81 -30.56
CA VAL A 41 -6.14 -18.06 -30.67
C VAL A 41 -5.49 -17.02 -31.56
N LEU A 42 -6.06 -16.75 -32.74
CA LEU A 42 -5.54 -15.74 -33.67
C LEU A 42 -5.46 -14.36 -33.02
N LEU A 43 -6.55 -13.94 -32.36
CA LEU A 43 -6.63 -12.65 -31.69
C LEU A 43 -5.58 -12.53 -30.57
N ASN A 44 -5.43 -13.58 -29.75
CA ASN A 44 -4.45 -13.58 -28.64
C ASN A 44 -3.00 -13.57 -29.15
N LEU A 45 -2.72 -14.26 -30.24
CA LEU A 45 -1.42 -14.24 -30.91
C LEU A 45 -1.09 -12.85 -31.45
N ASN A 46 -2.03 -12.21 -32.16
CA ASN A 46 -1.83 -10.87 -32.69
C ASN A 46 -1.64 -9.83 -31.58
N LYS A 47 -2.44 -9.88 -30.50
CA LYS A 47 -2.24 -9.03 -29.31
C LYS A 47 -0.84 -9.19 -28.71
N SER A 48 -0.34 -10.42 -28.65
CA SER A 48 0.98 -10.71 -28.05
C SER A 48 2.12 -10.18 -28.91
N ASP A 49 1.99 -10.27 -30.24
CA ASP A 49 2.99 -9.76 -31.19
C ASP A 49 2.97 -8.22 -31.26
N GLU A 50 1.79 -7.61 -31.22
CA GLU A 50 1.63 -6.17 -31.12
C GLU A 50 2.29 -5.62 -29.85
N LEU A 51 2.02 -6.25 -28.70
CA LEU A 51 2.67 -5.86 -27.45
C LEU A 51 4.19 -6.10 -27.49
N LYS A 52 4.66 -7.13 -28.21
CA LYS A 52 6.09 -7.39 -28.39
C LYS A 52 6.78 -6.26 -29.14
N LEU A 53 6.14 -5.71 -30.18
CA LEU A 53 6.64 -4.55 -30.92
C LEU A 53 6.68 -3.30 -30.03
N ILE A 54 5.60 -3.05 -29.29
CA ILE A 54 5.52 -1.96 -28.32
C ILE A 54 6.65 -2.07 -27.31
N ILE A 55 6.88 -3.24 -26.71
CA ILE A 55 7.92 -3.42 -25.68
C ILE A 55 9.33 -3.20 -26.24
N LYS A 56 9.57 -3.59 -27.48
CA LYS A 56 10.87 -3.36 -28.14
C LYS A 56 11.15 -1.88 -28.39
N ASN A 57 10.12 -1.10 -28.73
CA ASN A 57 10.26 0.29 -29.12
C ASN A 57 10.14 1.27 -27.93
N TYR A 58 9.31 0.94 -26.93
CA TYR A 58 8.91 1.83 -25.85
C TYR A 58 9.21 1.31 -24.44
N SER A 59 9.89 0.16 -24.32
CA SER A 59 10.19 -0.57 -23.07
C SER A 59 8.99 -1.32 -22.46
N LYS A 60 9.18 -1.92 -21.27
CA LYS A 60 8.11 -2.69 -20.62
C LYS A 60 7.00 -1.78 -20.12
N LEU A 61 5.80 -2.32 -20.00
CA LEU A 61 4.68 -1.61 -19.40
C LEU A 61 4.98 -1.27 -17.92
N PRO A 62 4.57 -0.08 -17.45
CA PRO A 62 4.96 0.46 -16.16
C PRO A 62 4.14 -0.13 -14.99
N PHE A 63 4.10 -1.46 -14.87
CA PHE A 63 3.48 -2.13 -13.74
C PHE A 63 4.25 -1.92 -12.45
N THR A 64 3.51 -1.73 -11.35
CA THR A 64 4.03 -1.83 -9.99
C THR A 64 3.76 -3.23 -9.44
N HIS A 65 4.65 -3.77 -8.62
CA HIS A 65 4.40 -5.08 -7.99
C HIS A 65 3.22 -5.01 -7.04
N ASP A 66 2.43 -6.08 -7.00
CA ASP A 66 1.28 -6.24 -6.09
C ASP A 66 0.24 -5.10 -6.18
N TYR A 67 -0.05 -4.59 -7.38
CA TYR A 67 -1.08 -3.55 -7.60
C TYR A 67 -2.53 -4.00 -7.32
N ASP A 68 -2.75 -5.24 -6.88
CA ASP A 68 -4.08 -5.83 -6.71
C ASP A 68 -4.85 -5.20 -5.53
N ILE A 69 -5.93 -4.49 -5.86
CA ILE A 69 -6.83 -3.84 -4.90
C ILE A 69 -8.19 -4.54 -4.74
N CYS A 70 -8.41 -5.73 -5.33
CA CYS A 70 -9.74 -6.38 -5.32
C CYS A 70 -10.27 -6.64 -3.90
N HIS A 71 -9.39 -7.05 -3.00
CA HIS A 71 -9.73 -7.26 -1.59
C HIS A 71 -10.11 -5.93 -0.88
N LEU A 72 -9.48 -4.82 -1.25
CA LEU A 72 -9.77 -3.49 -0.71
C LEU A 72 -11.10 -2.96 -1.23
N LEU A 73 -11.39 -3.16 -2.52
CA LEU A 73 -12.68 -2.82 -3.12
C LEU A 73 -13.82 -3.61 -2.48
N SER A 74 -13.59 -4.89 -2.18
CA SER A 74 -14.54 -5.71 -1.40
C SER A 74 -14.69 -5.22 0.04
N ALA A 75 -13.63 -4.70 0.64
CA ALA A 75 -13.65 -4.18 2.01
C ALA A 75 -14.44 -2.86 2.12
N LEU A 76 -14.48 -2.02 1.08
CA LEU A 76 -15.30 -0.78 1.04
C LEU A 76 -16.81 -1.02 1.24
N ASP A 77 -17.29 -2.24 1.02
CA ASP A 77 -18.69 -2.60 1.27
C ASP A 77 -18.94 -3.16 2.66
N LYS A 78 -17.92 -3.79 3.26
CA LYS A 78 -18.03 -4.55 4.50
C LYS A 78 -17.57 -3.77 5.73
N LYS A 79 -16.61 -2.87 5.54
CA LYS A 79 -16.03 -2.03 6.58
C LYS A 79 -16.63 -0.63 6.54
N ASP A 80 -16.62 0.03 7.69
CA ASP A 80 -16.96 1.46 7.77
C ASP A 80 -15.92 2.34 7.09
N TYR A 81 -14.65 1.91 7.13
CA TYR A 81 -13.53 2.59 6.51
C TYR A 81 -12.38 1.65 6.15
N LEU A 82 -11.55 2.09 5.21
CA LEU A 82 -10.21 1.54 4.97
C LEU A 82 -9.18 2.23 5.86
N ASN A 83 -8.19 1.49 6.33
CA ASN A 83 -7.09 2.06 7.10
C ASN A 83 -6.08 2.80 6.21
N ILE A 84 -5.06 3.41 6.83
CA ILE A 84 -4.01 4.18 6.14
C ILE A 84 -3.29 3.34 5.07
N GLU A 85 -2.82 2.14 5.43
CA GLU A 85 -2.09 1.26 4.50
C GLU A 85 -2.96 0.83 3.31
N GLU A 86 -4.24 0.55 3.56
CA GLU A 86 -5.21 0.20 2.52
C GLU A 86 -5.43 1.36 1.52
N PHE A 87 -5.54 2.60 2.00
CA PHE A 87 -5.63 3.76 1.10
C PHE A 87 -4.33 4.03 0.33
N ILE A 88 -3.17 3.84 0.96
CA ILE A 88 -1.87 3.95 0.29
C ILE A 88 -1.78 2.92 -0.84
N HIS A 89 -2.29 1.71 -0.64
CA HIS A 89 -2.32 0.69 -1.68
C HIS A 89 -3.21 1.12 -2.86
N ILE A 90 -4.40 1.69 -2.61
CA ILE A 90 -5.23 2.28 -3.66
C ILE A 90 -4.50 3.43 -4.36
N LYS A 91 -3.80 4.30 -3.63
CA LYS A 91 -2.97 5.38 -4.19
C LYS A 91 -1.90 4.84 -5.14
N LYS A 92 -1.22 3.74 -4.77
CA LYS A 92 -0.21 3.07 -5.61
C LYS A 92 -0.82 2.54 -6.91
N PHE A 93 -2.00 1.93 -6.85
CA PHE A 93 -2.74 1.49 -8.03
C PHE A 93 -3.10 2.65 -8.97
N LEU A 94 -3.62 3.76 -8.43
CA LEU A 94 -3.98 4.95 -9.20
C LEU A 94 -2.77 5.68 -9.81
N ASN A 95 -1.63 5.70 -9.10
CA ASN A 95 -0.38 6.23 -9.65
C ASN A 95 0.17 5.35 -10.78
N MET A 96 0.02 4.02 -10.67
CA MET A 96 0.33 3.11 -11.76
C MET A 96 -0.56 3.43 -12.97
N GLU A 97 -1.87 3.58 -12.78
CA GLU A 97 -2.80 3.98 -13.84
C GLU A 97 -2.36 5.28 -14.55
N LYS A 98 -1.93 6.29 -13.78
CA LYS A 98 -1.37 7.53 -14.33
C LYS A 98 -0.09 7.30 -15.14
N ALA A 99 0.80 6.40 -14.72
CA ALA A 99 2.00 6.06 -15.46
C ALA A 99 1.66 5.37 -16.80
N PHE A 100 0.64 4.50 -16.80
CA PHE A 100 0.11 3.91 -18.03
C PHE A 100 -0.49 4.95 -18.99
N GLU A 101 -1.19 5.97 -18.48
CA GLU A 101 -1.68 7.08 -19.30
C GLU A 101 -0.52 7.77 -20.04
N SER A 102 0.57 8.10 -19.33
CA SER A 102 1.77 8.69 -19.94
C SER A 102 2.44 7.76 -20.94
N TYR A 103 2.54 6.48 -20.61
CA TYR A 103 3.16 5.47 -21.47
C TYR A 103 2.41 5.30 -22.80
N PHE A 104 1.10 5.11 -22.76
CA PHE A 104 0.28 4.91 -23.97
C PHE A 104 0.15 6.18 -24.82
N LYS A 105 0.23 7.37 -24.22
CA LYS A 105 0.27 8.63 -24.99
C LYS A 105 1.53 8.78 -25.84
N ALA A 106 2.63 8.13 -25.46
CA ALA A 106 3.88 8.19 -26.20
C ALA A 106 3.90 7.23 -27.41
N ILE A 107 2.95 6.29 -27.51
CA ILE A 107 2.92 5.28 -28.56
C ILE A 107 2.17 5.82 -29.78
N GLU A 108 2.78 5.69 -30.95
CA GLU A 108 2.13 6.04 -32.22
C GLU A 108 0.97 5.08 -32.52
N ASN A 109 -0.13 5.61 -33.06
CA ASN A 109 -1.35 4.83 -33.30
C ASN A 109 -1.15 3.64 -34.26
N GLU A 110 -0.14 3.68 -35.14
CA GLU A 110 0.18 2.60 -36.08
C GLU A 110 0.62 1.29 -35.40
N TYR A 111 0.99 1.32 -34.12
CA TYR A 111 1.38 0.12 -33.37
C TYR A 111 0.23 -0.52 -32.59
N ILE A 112 -1.00 0.01 -32.66
CA ILE A 112 -2.09 -0.38 -31.75
C ILE A 112 -3.34 -0.76 -32.54
N ASP A 113 -3.47 -1.99 -33.03
CA ASP A 113 -4.69 -2.45 -33.71
C ASP A 113 -5.60 -3.25 -32.77
N HIS A 114 -5.05 -4.26 -32.11
CA HIS A 114 -5.76 -5.18 -31.23
C HIS A 114 -5.72 -4.75 -29.75
N LEU A 115 -4.92 -3.74 -29.40
CA LEU A 115 -4.76 -3.21 -28.03
C LEU A 115 -5.47 -1.86 -27.82
N GLN A 116 -6.33 -1.41 -28.74
CA GLN A 116 -7.04 -0.12 -28.65
C GLN A 116 -7.92 0.02 -27.40
N TRP A 117 -8.45 -1.09 -26.88
CA TRP A 117 -9.28 -1.11 -25.68
C TRP A 117 -8.53 -0.62 -24.42
N PHE A 118 -7.20 -0.65 -24.42
CA PHE A 118 -6.37 -0.07 -23.36
C PHE A 118 -6.31 1.45 -23.37
N LYS A 119 -6.69 2.13 -24.46
CA LYS A 119 -6.74 3.61 -24.46
C LYS A 119 -7.93 4.18 -23.69
N ASN A 120 -8.89 3.33 -23.31
CA ASN A 120 -10.16 3.72 -22.70
C ASN A 120 -10.20 3.47 -21.17
N PHE A 121 -9.10 3.70 -20.44
CA PHE A 121 -9.15 3.71 -18.97
C PHE A 121 -9.95 4.90 -18.48
N LYS A 122 -10.84 4.67 -17.51
CA LYS A 122 -11.61 5.76 -16.90
C LYS A 122 -10.72 6.44 -15.88
N HIS A 123 -9.77 7.25 -16.33
CA HIS A 123 -8.80 7.93 -15.45
C HIS A 123 -9.43 8.46 -14.17
N LEU A 124 -9.23 7.75 -13.05
CA LEU A 124 -9.84 8.10 -11.77
C LEU A 124 -9.02 9.16 -11.03
N LYS A 125 -8.69 10.24 -11.76
CA LYS A 125 -7.95 11.41 -11.25
C LYS A 125 -8.65 12.03 -10.04
N GLU A 126 -9.97 11.98 -10.03
CA GLU A 126 -10.81 12.43 -8.92
C GLU A 126 -10.52 11.61 -7.64
N VAL A 127 -10.45 10.28 -7.75
CA VAL A 127 -10.14 9.40 -6.61
C VAL A 127 -8.72 9.63 -6.11
N LEU A 128 -7.76 9.77 -7.03
CA LEU A 128 -6.37 10.07 -6.65
C LEU A 128 -6.26 11.43 -5.95
N ALA A 129 -6.99 12.44 -6.41
CA ALA A 129 -7.03 13.76 -5.78
C ALA A 129 -7.66 13.71 -4.39
N LEU A 130 -8.74 12.94 -4.21
CA LEU A 130 -9.38 12.72 -2.90
C LEU A 130 -8.42 12.06 -1.90
N ILE A 131 -7.63 11.08 -2.34
CA ILE A 131 -6.62 10.47 -1.45
C ILE A 131 -5.52 11.49 -1.16
N ASN A 132 -5.00 12.19 -2.17
CA ASN A 132 -3.91 13.16 -1.98
C ASN A 132 -4.30 14.38 -1.14
N SER A 133 -5.59 14.70 -0.97
CA SER A 133 -6.02 15.77 -0.06
C SER A 133 -6.02 15.35 1.41
N VAL A 134 -5.95 14.05 1.69
CA VAL A 134 -5.95 13.48 3.05
C VAL A 134 -4.55 13.05 3.49
N PHE A 135 -3.69 12.64 2.56
CA PHE A 135 -2.36 12.12 2.86
C PHE A 135 -1.24 13.06 2.40
N ASN A 136 -0.22 13.22 3.22
CA ASN A 136 0.99 13.98 2.89
C ASN A 136 2.02 13.16 2.08
N GLU A 137 3.19 13.74 1.85
CA GLU A 137 4.29 13.11 1.09
C GLU A 137 4.86 11.86 1.80
N ASP A 138 4.85 11.85 3.14
CA ASP A 138 5.28 10.72 3.96
C ASP A 138 4.22 9.61 4.10
N GLU A 139 3.14 9.68 3.31
CA GLU A 139 2.01 8.74 3.34
C GLU A 139 1.27 8.69 4.70
N THR A 140 1.37 9.74 5.50
CA THR A 140 0.61 9.90 6.75
C THR A 140 -0.56 10.86 6.56
N ILE A 141 -1.53 10.85 7.48
CA ILE A 141 -2.65 11.80 7.42
C ILE A 141 -2.12 13.22 7.58
N ASP A 142 -2.42 14.06 6.60
CA ASP A 142 -2.00 15.45 6.56
C ASP A 142 -2.63 16.27 7.70
N ASP A 143 -1.88 17.20 8.29
CA ASP A 143 -2.38 18.09 9.35
C ASP A 143 -3.63 18.86 8.92
N TYR A 144 -3.73 19.18 7.63
CA TYR A 144 -4.81 19.96 7.03
C TYR A 144 -5.94 19.09 6.48
N ALA A 145 -5.89 17.77 6.67
CA ALA A 145 -6.98 16.86 6.28
C ALA A 145 -8.31 17.20 6.99
N SER A 146 -8.25 17.82 8.18
CA SER A 146 -9.38 18.53 8.79
C SER A 146 -8.92 19.69 9.67
N SER A 147 -9.76 20.72 9.82
CA SER A 147 -9.47 21.83 10.73
C SER A 147 -9.35 21.37 12.20
N ASN A 148 -10.20 20.41 12.60
CA ASN A 148 -10.17 19.85 13.94
C ASN A 148 -8.89 19.06 14.22
N LEU A 149 -8.41 18.25 13.25
CA LEU A 149 -7.16 17.51 13.38
C LEU A 149 -5.98 18.46 13.57
N LYS A 150 -5.92 19.53 12.77
CA LYS A 150 -4.91 20.58 12.89
C LYS A 150 -4.90 21.19 14.29
N ASP A 151 -6.07 21.57 14.82
CA ASP A 151 -6.19 22.16 16.15
C ASP A 151 -5.77 21.19 17.26
N ILE A 152 -6.12 19.90 17.15
CA ILE A 152 -5.70 18.85 18.08
C ILE A 152 -4.18 18.70 18.06
N ARG A 153 -3.56 18.59 16.88
CA ARG A 153 -2.10 18.45 16.74
C ARG A 153 -1.33 19.67 17.24
N GLN A 154 -1.86 20.88 17.02
CA GLN A 154 -1.27 22.09 17.60
C GLN A 154 -1.31 22.07 19.14
N LYS A 155 -2.45 21.67 19.73
CA LYS A 155 -2.56 21.53 21.19
C LYS A 155 -1.63 20.44 21.73
N LEU A 156 -1.50 19.31 21.03
CA LEU A 156 -0.55 18.26 21.38
C LEU A 156 0.89 18.79 21.42
N ASN A 157 1.31 19.48 20.35
CA ASN A 157 2.65 20.06 20.28
C ASN A 157 2.92 21.08 21.39
N GLN A 158 1.92 21.90 21.74
CA GLN A 158 2.02 22.84 22.86
C GLN A 158 2.13 22.12 24.21
N LYS A 159 1.30 21.10 24.45
CA LYS A 159 1.30 20.31 25.68
C LYS A 159 2.58 19.48 25.84
N GLN A 160 3.11 18.93 24.75
CA GLN A 160 4.39 18.22 24.75
C GLN A 160 5.54 19.14 25.15
N ARG A 161 5.63 20.34 24.54
CA ARG A 161 6.64 21.35 24.93
C ARG A 161 6.50 21.78 26.40
N HIS A 162 5.28 21.84 26.90
CA HIS A 162 5.03 22.14 28.30
C HIS A 162 5.50 21.00 29.22
N LEU A 163 5.21 19.75 28.88
CA LEU A 163 5.69 18.57 29.58
C LEU A 163 7.22 18.53 29.64
N ASP A 164 7.91 18.79 28.51
CA ASP A 164 9.37 18.78 28.47
C ASP A 164 9.99 19.83 29.42
N LYS A 165 9.37 21.02 29.50
CA LYS A 165 9.77 22.06 30.47
C LYS A 165 9.50 21.62 31.91
N LEU A 166 8.33 21.05 32.19
CA LEU A 166 7.99 20.54 33.51
C LEU A 166 8.94 19.44 33.97
N LEU A 167 9.33 18.52 33.08
CA LEU A 167 10.30 17.46 33.39
C LEU A 167 11.66 18.06 33.80
N ALA A 168 12.14 19.07 33.07
CA ALA A 168 13.37 19.78 33.42
C ALA A 168 13.27 20.55 34.75
N ASP A 169 12.14 21.20 35.01
CA ASP A 169 11.91 21.95 36.25
C ASP A 169 11.77 21.04 37.47
N VAL A 170 11.12 19.88 37.32
CA VAL A 170 11.00 18.86 38.36
C VAL A 170 12.38 18.33 38.77
N LEU A 171 13.25 18.02 37.80
CA LEU A 171 14.61 17.58 38.07
C LEU A 171 15.39 18.63 38.87
N LYS A 172 15.27 19.90 38.51
CA LYS A 172 15.91 21.02 39.25
C LYS A 172 15.30 21.18 40.65
N ARG A 173 13.98 21.13 40.77
CA ARG A 173 13.25 21.32 42.04
C ARG A 173 13.63 20.28 43.09
N TYR A 174 13.81 19.03 42.68
CA TYR A 174 14.10 17.91 43.58
C TYR A 174 15.56 17.45 43.57
N GLN A 175 16.46 18.19 42.93
CA GLN A 175 17.87 17.81 42.70
C GLN A 175 18.57 17.26 43.96
N ASN A 176 18.33 17.85 45.13
CA ASN A 176 18.96 17.45 46.39
C ASN A 176 18.43 16.11 46.96
N TYR A 177 17.26 15.67 46.53
CA TYR A 177 16.58 14.45 47.00
C TYR A 177 16.71 13.28 46.02
N LEU A 178 17.14 13.56 44.79
CA LEU A 178 17.34 12.55 43.76
C LEU A 178 18.52 11.63 44.11
N ASN A 179 18.39 10.36 43.75
CA ASN A 179 19.54 9.47 43.70
C ASN A 179 20.40 9.77 42.46
N GLU A 180 19.73 9.96 41.32
CA GLU A 180 20.32 10.40 40.05
C GLU A 180 19.45 11.46 39.39
N ALA A 181 20.05 12.47 38.77
CA ALA A 181 19.34 13.60 38.14
C ALA A 181 18.82 13.24 36.74
N VAL A 182 17.97 12.22 36.64
CA VAL A 182 17.45 11.69 35.38
C VAL A 182 15.96 11.37 35.47
N ILE A 183 15.22 11.66 34.39
CA ILE A 183 13.86 11.15 34.22
C ILE A 183 13.95 9.71 33.72
N VAL A 184 13.27 8.79 34.40
CA VAL A 184 13.16 7.40 33.97
C VAL A 184 11.71 7.04 33.63
N MET A 185 11.53 6.03 32.79
CA MET A 185 10.22 5.43 32.56
C MET A 185 10.04 4.20 33.46
N ARG A 186 9.00 4.21 34.29
CA ARG A 186 8.59 3.06 35.13
C ARG A 186 7.12 2.79 34.88
N ASN A 187 6.78 1.56 34.53
CA ASN A 187 5.39 1.17 34.20
C ASN A 187 4.72 2.11 33.19
N ASN A 188 5.50 2.53 32.17
CA ASN A 188 5.07 3.48 31.14
C ASN A 188 4.70 4.90 31.66
N ARG A 189 5.20 5.28 32.84
CA ARG A 189 5.04 6.61 33.45
C ARG A 189 6.40 7.27 33.66
N TYR A 190 6.44 8.59 33.50
CA TYR A 190 7.64 9.37 33.81
C TYR A 190 7.81 9.43 35.33
N ALA A 191 8.95 8.96 35.82
CA ALA A 191 9.27 8.91 37.23
C ALA A 191 10.67 9.50 37.49
N ILE A 192 10.85 10.00 38.70
CA ILE A 192 12.14 10.48 39.20
C ILE A 192 12.64 9.54 40.32
N PRO A 193 13.93 9.16 40.32
CA PRO A 193 14.51 8.31 41.35
C PRO A 193 14.81 9.13 42.61
N ILE A 194 14.02 8.97 43.66
CA ILE A 194 14.16 9.67 44.94
C ILE A 194 14.77 8.73 45.97
N LYS A 195 15.72 9.24 46.78
CA LYS A 195 16.25 8.51 47.93
C LYS A 195 15.12 8.20 48.91
N GLU A 196 15.02 6.95 49.37
CA GLU A 196 13.92 6.45 50.23
C GLU A 196 13.55 7.39 51.38
N GLY A 197 14.55 7.95 52.08
CA GLY A 197 14.34 8.87 53.21
C GLY A 197 13.65 10.20 52.87
N PHE A 198 13.60 10.57 51.59
CA PHE A 198 12.98 11.80 51.10
C PHE A 198 11.71 11.57 50.27
N LYS A 199 11.18 10.34 50.20
CA LYS A 199 9.99 10.03 49.38
C LYS A 199 8.78 10.93 49.68
N ASN A 200 8.58 11.31 50.95
CA ASN A 200 7.48 12.17 51.38
C ASN A 200 7.68 13.66 51.01
N LYS A 201 8.84 14.05 50.47
CA LYS A 201 9.11 15.42 49.99
C LYS A 201 8.60 15.67 48.57
N VAL A 202 8.32 14.61 47.82
CA VAL A 202 7.75 14.69 46.47
C VAL A 202 6.27 14.34 46.55
N LYS A 203 5.41 15.25 46.07
CA LYS A 203 4.00 14.94 45.87
C LYS A 203 3.84 14.15 44.57
N GLY A 204 3.40 12.91 44.66
CA GLY A 204 3.28 12.03 43.50
C GLY A 204 2.90 10.60 43.86
N ILE A 205 2.87 9.73 42.84
CA ILE A 205 2.58 8.29 42.99
C ILE A 205 3.88 7.50 42.87
N ILE A 206 4.08 6.56 43.78
CA ILE A 206 5.18 5.59 43.70
C ILE A 206 4.82 4.54 42.67
N HIS A 207 5.64 4.39 41.63
CA HIS A 207 5.45 3.37 40.59
C HIS A 207 6.34 2.16 40.77
N ASP A 208 7.50 2.32 41.41
CA ASP A 208 8.48 1.25 41.57
C ASP A 208 9.43 1.54 42.74
N VAL A 209 10.07 0.49 43.26
CA VAL A 209 11.10 0.58 44.31
C VAL A 209 12.28 -0.30 43.90
N SER A 210 13.49 0.27 43.97
CA SER A 210 14.72 -0.47 43.68
C SER A 210 14.87 -1.73 44.54
N ALA A 211 15.57 -2.75 44.03
CA ALA A 211 15.81 -4.01 44.76
C ALA A 211 16.48 -3.81 46.14
N SER A 212 17.36 -2.81 46.26
CA SER A 212 18.01 -2.44 47.52
C SER A 212 17.12 -1.65 48.49
N LYS A 213 15.90 -1.26 48.06
CA LYS A 213 14.96 -0.38 48.78
C LYS A 213 15.53 0.99 49.16
N GLN A 214 16.57 1.45 48.46
CA GLN A 214 17.21 2.75 48.70
C GLN A 214 16.68 3.86 47.78
N THR A 215 16.11 3.48 46.64
CA THR A 215 15.51 4.39 45.66
C THR A 215 14.04 4.05 45.43
N VAL A 216 13.20 5.08 45.47
CA VAL A 216 11.78 5.06 45.13
C VAL A 216 11.57 5.84 43.85
N TYR A 217 10.88 5.27 42.89
CA TYR A 217 10.54 5.94 41.65
C TYR A 217 9.15 6.57 41.75
N ILE A 218 9.11 7.90 41.78
CA ILE A 218 7.89 8.68 41.99
C ILE A 218 7.54 9.42 40.70
N GLU A 219 6.30 9.30 40.22
CA GLU A 219 5.71 10.19 39.22
C GLU A 219 5.15 11.42 39.94
N PRO A 220 5.72 12.63 39.71
CA PRO A 220 5.20 13.85 40.32
C PRO A 220 3.81 14.20 39.80
N GLU A 221 2.98 14.79 40.66
CA GLU A 221 1.60 15.20 40.33
C GLU A 221 1.52 16.07 39.07
N ASP A 222 2.39 17.09 38.99
CA ASP A 222 2.47 18.06 37.89
C ASP A 222 2.74 17.36 36.53
N ILE A 223 3.56 16.29 36.55
CA ILE A 223 3.88 15.48 35.37
C ILE A 223 2.70 14.59 35.00
N ARG A 224 2.08 13.94 35.99
CA ARG A 224 0.92 13.08 35.78
C ARG A 224 -0.20 13.85 35.08
N GLN A 225 -0.54 15.04 35.58
CA GLN A 225 -1.60 15.86 34.98
C GLN A 225 -1.28 16.27 33.54
N ALA A 226 -0.03 16.69 33.27
CA ALA A 226 0.39 17.04 31.91
C ALA A 226 0.36 15.84 30.95
N THR A 227 0.74 14.64 31.41
CA THR A 227 0.68 13.43 30.59
C THR A 227 -0.75 12.98 30.31
N GLN A 228 -1.67 13.08 31.29
CA GLN A 228 -3.09 12.77 31.09
C GLN A 228 -3.73 13.66 30.02
N ASP A 229 -3.43 14.96 30.01
CA ASP A 229 -3.90 15.88 28.97
C ASP A 229 -3.42 15.45 27.57
N ILE A 230 -2.16 15.01 27.45
CA ILE A 230 -1.58 14.52 26.19
C ILE A 230 -2.23 13.20 25.77
N GLU A 231 -2.43 12.26 26.69
CA GLU A 231 -3.12 10.99 26.42
C GLU A 231 -4.57 11.23 25.93
N TYR A 232 -5.28 12.17 26.54
CA TYR A 232 -6.61 12.58 26.10
C TYR A 232 -6.60 13.17 24.68
N LEU A 233 -5.68 14.09 24.40
CA LEU A 233 -5.56 14.68 23.06
C LEU A 233 -5.16 13.65 22.00
N LYS A 234 -4.29 12.68 22.31
CA LYS A 234 -3.96 11.56 21.40
C LYS A 234 -5.17 10.69 21.11
N THR A 235 -6.03 10.48 22.11
CA THR A 235 -7.29 9.75 21.92
C THR A 235 -8.22 10.52 20.97
N LEU A 236 -8.34 11.84 21.14
CA LEU A 236 -9.11 12.68 20.22
C LEU A 236 -8.53 12.71 18.81
N GLU A 237 -7.21 12.75 18.67
CA GLU A 237 -6.53 12.67 17.37
C GLU A 237 -6.88 11.36 16.65
N ALA A 238 -6.75 10.22 17.34
CA ALA A 238 -7.08 8.91 16.77
C ALA A 238 -8.55 8.82 16.32
N GLN A 239 -9.47 9.37 17.11
CA GLN A 239 -10.89 9.45 16.76
C GLN A 239 -11.13 10.33 15.52
N GLU A 240 -10.45 11.47 15.43
CA GLU A 240 -10.56 12.37 14.28
C GLU A 240 -10.00 11.74 13.01
N ILE A 241 -8.85 11.05 13.10
CA ILE A 241 -8.29 10.28 11.97
C ILE A 241 -9.30 9.25 11.48
N ILE A 242 -9.94 8.48 12.37
CA ILE A 242 -10.97 7.52 11.97
C ILE A 242 -12.13 8.22 11.23
N LYS A 243 -12.60 9.38 11.70
CA LYS A 243 -13.66 10.14 11.01
C LYS A 243 -13.23 10.56 9.60
N ILE A 244 -12.00 11.02 9.43
CA ILE A 244 -11.44 11.39 8.13
C ILE A 244 -11.42 10.16 7.20
N LEU A 245 -10.94 9.01 7.68
CA LEU A 245 -10.90 7.76 6.91
C LEU A 245 -12.29 7.26 6.52
N ILE A 246 -13.29 7.38 7.40
CA ILE A 246 -14.70 7.10 7.08
C ILE A 246 -15.20 8.04 6.00
N GLY A 247 -14.90 9.34 6.12
CA GLY A 247 -15.27 10.35 5.12
C GLY A 247 -14.67 10.06 3.75
N LEU A 248 -13.38 9.70 3.71
CA LEU A 248 -12.69 9.34 2.48
C LEU A 248 -13.26 8.05 1.87
N SER A 249 -13.51 7.03 2.68
CA SER A 249 -14.10 5.76 2.22
C SER A 249 -15.46 5.98 1.56
N LYS A 250 -16.30 6.83 2.17
CA LYS A 250 -17.61 7.22 1.61
C LYS A 250 -17.49 7.95 0.28
N GLN A 251 -16.49 8.83 0.12
CA GLN A 251 -16.27 9.58 -1.12
C GLN A 251 -15.74 8.69 -2.25
N ILE A 252 -14.95 7.66 -1.95
CA ILE A 252 -14.42 6.73 -2.95
C ILE A 252 -15.46 5.67 -3.37
N LYS A 253 -16.37 5.28 -2.47
CA LYS A 253 -17.34 4.20 -2.71
C LYS A 253 -18.14 4.30 -4.04
N PRO A 254 -18.63 5.48 -4.48
CA PRO A 254 -19.29 5.63 -5.77
C PRO A 254 -18.42 5.25 -6.98
N PHE A 255 -17.09 5.31 -6.86
CA PHE A 255 -16.15 4.99 -7.93
C PHE A 255 -15.74 3.51 -7.96
N LYS A 256 -16.22 2.70 -7.00
CA LYS A 256 -15.84 1.29 -6.85
C LYS A 256 -15.97 0.51 -8.15
N GLN A 257 -17.10 0.61 -8.85
CA GLN A 257 -17.32 -0.13 -10.10
C GLN A 257 -16.30 0.26 -11.19
N ASN A 258 -15.90 1.53 -11.26
CA ASN A 258 -14.88 1.97 -12.21
C ASN A 258 -13.50 1.41 -11.82
N LEU A 259 -13.15 1.41 -10.52
CA LEU A 259 -11.92 0.80 -10.01
C LEU A 259 -11.86 -0.70 -10.35
N GLU A 260 -12.97 -1.43 -10.20
CA GLU A 260 -13.06 -2.85 -10.56
C GLU A 260 -12.86 -3.08 -12.07
N LEU A 261 -13.46 -2.23 -12.91
CA LEU A 261 -13.30 -2.30 -14.37
C LEU A 261 -11.87 -2.04 -14.81
N ASP A 262 -11.22 -1.03 -14.22
CA ASP A 262 -9.84 -0.70 -14.57
C ASP A 262 -8.87 -1.75 -14.00
N LEU A 263 -9.11 -2.28 -12.80
CA LEU A 263 -8.35 -3.42 -12.27
C LEU A 263 -8.41 -4.63 -13.20
N LYS A 264 -9.59 -4.97 -13.72
CA LYS A 264 -9.75 -6.08 -14.66
C LYS A 264 -8.91 -5.87 -15.94
N LYS A 265 -8.95 -4.66 -16.51
CA LYS A 265 -8.12 -4.33 -17.67
C LYS A 265 -6.62 -4.45 -17.37
N PHE A 266 -6.17 -4.01 -16.19
CA PHE A 266 -4.77 -4.16 -15.79
C PHE A 266 -4.37 -5.63 -15.63
N VAL A 267 -5.23 -6.46 -15.07
CA VAL A 267 -4.99 -7.91 -14.96
C VAL A 267 -4.88 -8.55 -16.35
N ASP A 268 -5.79 -8.22 -17.28
CA ASP A 268 -5.74 -8.72 -18.65
C ASP A 268 -4.43 -8.30 -19.37
N LEU A 269 -3.96 -7.07 -19.13
CA LEU A 269 -2.70 -6.56 -19.65
C LEU A 269 -1.46 -7.22 -19.03
N ASP A 270 -1.51 -7.49 -17.73
CA ASP A 270 -0.44 -8.17 -16.99
C ASP A 270 -0.27 -9.60 -17.50
N ILE A 271 -1.37 -10.31 -17.72
CA ILE A 271 -1.36 -11.64 -18.35
C ILE A 271 -0.76 -11.58 -19.76
N LEU A 272 -1.16 -10.60 -20.57
CA LEU A 272 -0.65 -10.44 -21.93
C LEU A 272 0.86 -10.14 -21.91
N GLN A 273 1.30 -9.20 -21.07
CA GLN A 273 2.71 -8.87 -20.93
C GLN A 273 3.52 -10.06 -20.43
N ALA A 274 3.03 -10.82 -19.45
CA ALA A 274 3.72 -11.99 -18.94
C ALA A 274 3.97 -13.02 -20.07
N LYS A 275 2.96 -13.28 -20.91
CA LYS A 275 3.09 -14.15 -22.10
C LYS A 275 4.09 -13.58 -23.10
N THR A 276 4.03 -12.28 -23.39
CA THR A 276 4.95 -11.61 -24.32
C THR A 276 6.39 -11.61 -23.83
N LEU A 277 6.63 -11.38 -22.54
CA LEU A 277 7.96 -11.41 -21.93
C LEU A 277 8.54 -12.83 -21.90
N TYR A 278 7.71 -13.83 -21.63
CA TYR A 278 8.11 -15.24 -21.77
C TYR A 278 8.48 -15.57 -23.23
N ALA A 279 7.66 -15.14 -24.20
CA ALA A 279 8.00 -15.32 -25.61
C ALA A 279 9.33 -14.63 -25.97
N LEU A 280 9.60 -13.43 -25.45
CA LEU A 280 10.89 -12.76 -25.65
C LEU A 280 12.05 -13.50 -25.00
N SER A 281 11.89 -14.06 -23.81
CA SER A 281 12.97 -14.75 -23.08
C SER A 281 13.41 -16.05 -23.76
N ILE A 282 12.49 -16.73 -24.45
CA ILE A 282 12.78 -17.96 -25.20
C ILE A 282 13.06 -17.71 -26.70
N HIS A 283 13.10 -16.44 -27.13
CA HIS A 283 13.17 -16.06 -28.55
C HIS A 283 12.03 -16.64 -29.41
N GLY A 284 10.83 -16.72 -28.84
CA GLY A 284 9.62 -17.19 -29.47
C GLY A 284 9.20 -16.35 -30.68
N THR A 285 8.69 -17.06 -31.69
CA THR A 285 8.20 -16.51 -32.96
C THR A 285 6.67 -16.62 -33.03
N LEU A 286 6.02 -15.66 -33.68
CA LEU A 286 4.58 -15.72 -33.95
C LEU A 286 4.31 -16.86 -34.96
N PRO A 287 3.58 -17.93 -34.59
CA PRO A 287 3.27 -18.99 -35.52
C PRO A 287 2.18 -18.56 -36.50
N LYS A 288 2.23 -19.08 -37.74
CA LYS A 288 1.10 -19.04 -38.66
C LYS A 288 0.17 -20.21 -38.35
N ILE A 289 -1.06 -19.92 -37.98
CA ILE A 289 -2.08 -20.94 -37.68
C ILE A 289 -2.93 -21.24 -38.91
N ASN A 290 -3.46 -22.47 -39.01
CA ASN A 290 -4.33 -22.93 -40.09
C ASN A 290 -5.48 -23.78 -39.53
N GLN A 291 -6.53 -23.98 -40.32
CA GLN A 291 -7.69 -24.82 -39.96
C GLN A 291 -7.59 -26.24 -40.55
N ASP A 292 -6.57 -26.53 -41.35
CA ASP A 292 -6.40 -27.78 -42.10
C ASP A 292 -5.70 -28.88 -41.29
N GLY A 293 -5.26 -28.59 -40.06
CA GLY A 293 -4.54 -29.53 -39.19
C GLY A 293 -3.07 -29.74 -39.55
N ASN A 294 -2.51 -28.89 -40.42
CA ASN A 294 -1.12 -28.99 -40.86
C ASN A 294 -0.16 -28.42 -39.80
N ILE A 295 0.88 -29.18 -39.46
CA ILE A 295 1.93 -28.75 -38.53
C ILE A 295 3.28 -28.75 -39.27
N HIS A 296 3.92 -27.59 -39.31
CA HIS A 296 5.26 -27.43 -39.88
C HIS A 296 6.14 -26.68 -38.86
N LEU A 297 7.15 -27.38 -38.33
CA LEU A 297 8.06 -26.86 -37.31
C LEU A 297 9.46 -26.69 -37.90
N ILE A 298 10.05 -25.50 -37.76
CA ILE A 298 11.39 -25.18 -38.27
C ILE A 298 12.26 -24.84 -37.06
N SER A 299 13.35 -25.60 -36.85
CA SER A 299 14.29 -25.41 -35.73
C SER A 299 13.61 -25.33 -34.35
N ALA A 300 12.57 -26.15 -34.14
CA ALA A 300 11.83 -26.21 -32.89
C ALA A 300 12.73 -26.68 -31.73
N ARG A 301 12.43 -26.16 -30.54
CA ARG A 301 13.12 -26.49 -29.29
C ARG A 301 12.08 -27.05 -28.33
N HIS A 302 12.55 -27.92 -27.45
CA HIS A 302 11.80 -28.35 -26.29
C HIS A 302 11.81 -27.26 -25.22
#